data_AF-A0A939VF85-F1
#
_entry.id   AF-A0A939VF85-F1
#
_cell.length_a   1.000
_cell.length_b   1.000
_cell.length_c   1.000
_cell.angle_alpha   90.00
_cell.angle_beta   90.00
_cell.angle_gamma   90.00
#
_symmetry.space_group_name_H-M   'P 1'
#
loop_
_entity.id
_entity.type
_entity.pdbx_description
1 polymer ?
#
loop_
_entity_poly.entity_id
_entity_poly.type
_entity_poly.pdbx_seq_one_letter_code
_entity_poly.pdbx_strand_id
1 'polypeptide(L)'
;MNKEKITTFLAYLTVGLLAAQAVLFLASWLVTAMMPDMAVHSLLSSEGIRWFFGSFVGNVASPVLVWLLILAMAISVLVDTRLLHDVRRLAVLPYRPRFALQFVAFELFLFVVVVIMMALVPHAPLLSVTGQLFPSSFSRSIIPMTAFWIILMSVTYGLLSGKMKTGVDVFQSITRGLSRVAPLILVYIVAAELFCSLIYVFGT
;
A
#
# COMPACT_ATOMS: atom_id res chain seq x y z
N MET A 1 -9.78 -13.90 -15.69
CA MET A 1 -8.45 -14.38 -15.26
C MET A 1 -8.64 -15.19 -13.98
N ASN A 2 -8.34 -16.49 -13.99
CA ASN A 2 -8.72 -17.41 -12.91
C ASN A 2 -7.92 -17.11 -11.63
N LYS A 3 -8.60 -16.92 -10.48
CA LYS A 3 -7.93 -16.55 -9.21
C LYS A 3 -6.80 -17.53 -8.85
N GLU A 4 -7.00 -18.81 -9.15
CA GLU A 4 -6.01 -19.87 -8.96
C GLU A 4 -4.74 -19.64 -9.77
N LYS A 5 -4.84 -19.19 -11.03
CA LYS A 5 -3.66 -18.92 -11.87
C LYS A 5 -2.80 -17.80 -11.27
N ILE A 6 -3.45 -16.78 -10.69
CA ILE A 6 -2.75 -15.66 -10.04
C ILE A 6 -2.04 -16.16 -8.77
N THR A 7 -2.72 -16.95 -7.93
CA THR A 7 -2.10 -17.48 -6.70
C THR A 7 -0.95 -18.43 -7.01
N THR A 8 -1.10 -19.30 -8.02
CA THR A 8 -0.04 -20.20 -8.45
C THR A 8 1.16 -19.41 -9.00
N PHE A 9 0.92 -18.36 -9.79
CA PHE A 9 1.98 -17.48 -10.27
C PHE A 9 2.71 -16.78 -9.11
N LEU A 10 1.98 -16.21 -8.15
CA LEU A 10 2.58 -15.56 -6.97
C LEU A 10 3.37 -16.55 -6.11
N ALA A 11 2.92 -17.80 -6.01
CA ALA A 11 3.65 -18.85 -5.30
C ALA A 11 4.98 -19.19 -6.00
N TYR A 12 4.98 -19.41 -7.31
CA TYR A 12 6.22 -19.63 -8.07
C TYR A 12 7.18 -18.44 -7.98
N LEU A 13 6.64 -17.21 -8.08
CA LEU A 13 7.43 -15.99 -7.92
C LEU A 13 8.10 -15.94 -6.55
N THR A 14 7.35 -16.24 -5.48
CA THR A 14 7.89 -16.27 -4.11
C THR A 14 9.03 -17.27 -3.98
N VAL A 15 8.82 -18.51 -4.46
CA VAL A 15 9.84 -19.56 -4.40
C VAL A 15 11.09 -19.15 -5.18
N GLY A 16 10.90 -18.52 -6.35
CA GLY A 16 12.00 -17.97 -7.15
C GLY A 16 12.78 -16.89 -6.41
N LEU A 17 12.09 -15.95 -5.73
CA LEU A 17 12.72 -14.90 -4.94
C LEU A 17 13.49 -15.46 -3.73
N LEU A 18 12.94 -16.46 -3.04
CA LEU A 18 13.64 -17.15 -1.94
C LEU A 18 14.87 -17.90 -2.43
N ALA A 19 14.77 -18.59 -3.57
CA ALA A 19 15.91 -19.25 -4.19
C ALA A 19 16.98 -18.22 -4.60
N ALA A 20 16.58 -17.09 -5.18
CA ALA A 20 17.49 -16.00 -5.51
C ALA A 20 18.19 -15.43 -4.27
N GLN A 21 17.48 -15.25 -3.15
CA GLN A 21 18.07 -14.83 -1.89
C GLN A 21 19.14 -15.81 -1.41
N ALA A 22 18.82 -17.12 -1.41
CA ALA A 22 19.78 -18.15 -1.00
C ALA A 22 21.01 -18.20 -1.91
N VAL A 23 20.82 -18.08 -3.22
CA VAL A 23 21.91 -17.98 -4.20
C VAL A 23 22.75 -16.74 -3.93
N LEU A 24 22.14 -15.60 -3.60
CA LEU A 24 22.84 -14.36 -3.32
C LEU A 24 23.67 -14.42 -2.02
N PHE A 25 23.18 -15.10 -0.98
CA PHE A 25 23.98 -15.41 0.21
C PHE A 25 25.24 -16.21 -0.15
N LEU A 26 25.10 -17.27 -0.95
CA LEU A 26 26.23 -18.11 -1.34
C LEU A 26 27.19 -17.42 -2.32
N ALA A 27 26.65 -16.69 -3.29
CA ALA A 27 27.42 -15.99 -4.31
C ALA A 27 28.20 -14.82 -3.71
N SER A 28 27.60 -14.01 -2.84
CA SER A 28 28.31 -12.92 -2.15
C SER A 28 29.48 -13.46 -1.33
N TRP A 29 29.29 -14.57 -0.63
CA TRP A 29 30.38 -15.25 0.08
C TRP A 29 31.47 -15.76 -0.86
N LEU A 30 31.09 -16.46 -1.93
CA LEU A 30 32.04 -17.06 -2.88
C LEU A 30 32.87 -15.99 -3.60
N VAL A 31 32.24 -14.89 -4.01
CA VAL A 31 32.92 -13.77 -4.68
C VAL A 31 33.92 -13.11 -3.75
N THR A 32 33.53 -12.79 -2.51
CA THR A 32 34.47 -12.23 -1.52
C THR A 32 35.62 -13.19 -1.19
N ALA A 33 35.39 -14.51 -1.24
CA ALA A 33 36.43 -15.51 -1.01
C ALA A 33 37.40 -15.69 -2.20
N MET A 34 36.90 -15.59 -3.44
CA MET A 34 37.71 -15.79 -4.65
C MET A 34 38.41 -14.52 -5.13
N MET A 35 37.79 -13.35 -4.95
CA MET A 35 38.25 -12.06 -5.47
C MET A 35 38.17 -11.00 -4.37
N PRO A 36 39.14 -10.97 -3.45
CA PRO A 36 39.12 -10.04 -2.31
C PRO A 36 39.29 -8.57 -2.71
N ASP A 37 39.79 -8.29 -3.91
CA ASP A 37 40.00 -6.93 -4.42
C ASP A 37 38.72 -6.25 -4.94
N MET A 38 37.63 -7.01 -5.11
CA MET A 38 36.34 -6.43 -5.48
C MET A 38 35.64 -5.81 -4.26
N ALA A 39 35.11 -4.60 -4.41
CA ALA A 39 34.33 -3.89 -3.39
C ALA A 39 32.92 -4.50 -3.19
N VAL A 40 32.85 -5.79 -2.88
CA VAL A 40 31.62 -6.55 -2.69
C VAL A 40 31.57 -7.06 -1.24
N HIS A 41 30.48 -6.75 -0.54
CA HIS A 41 30.29 -7.18 0.83
C HIS A 41 29.64 -8.57 0.90
N SER A 42 30.23 -9.47 1.69
CA SER A 42 29.67 -10.79 1.93
C SER A 42 28.56 -10.74 2.97
N LEU A 43 27.37 -11.24 2.63
CA LEU A 43 26.24 -11.35 3.55
C LEU A 43 26.45 -12.44 4.62
N LEU A 44 27.32 -13.41 4.35
CA LEU A 44 27.64 -14.50 5.29
C LEU A 44 28.71 -14.09 6.32
N SER A 45 29.28 -12.88 6.19
CA SER A 45 30.20 -12.32 7.18
C SER A 45 29.47 -11.97 8.47
N SER A 46 30.22 -11.79 9.57
CA SER A 46 29.65 -11.35 10.85
C SER A 46 28.93 -9.99 10.74
N GLU A 47 29.46 -9.09 9.90
CA GLU A 47 28.84 -7.81 9.60
C GLU A 47 27.57 -7.97 8.75
N GLY A 48 27.62 -8.81 7.71
CA GLY A 48 26.49 -9.08 6.83
C GLY A 48 25.32 -9.75 7.55
N ILE A 49 25.58 -10.73 8.41
CA ILE A 49 24.54 -11.38 9.24
C ILE A 49 23.91 -10.36 10.19
N ARG A 50 24.73 -9.54 10.87
CA ARG A 50 24.23 -8.49 11.77
C ARG A 50 23.39 -7.47 11.02
N TRP A 51 23.82 -7.04 9.84
CA TRP A 51 23.08 -6.11 9.00
C TRP A 51 21.76 -6.72 8.52
N PHE A 52 21.76 -7.97 8.06
CA PHE A 52 20.57 -8.67 7.56
C PHE A 52 19.48 -8.77 8.63
N PHE A 53 19.81 -9.31 9.81
CA PHE A 53 18.83 -9.43 10.90
C PHE A 53 18.50 -8.08 11.55
N GLY A 54 19.46 -7.16 11.65
CA GLY A 54 19.27 -5.84 12.27
C GLY A 54 18.43 -4.88 11.43
N SER A 55 18.57 -4.95 10.10
CA SER A 55 17.87 -4.06 9.16
C SER A 55 16.55 -4.63 8.66
N PHE A 56 16.28 -5.93 8.86
CA PHE A 56 15.11 -6.64 8.34
C PHE A 56 13.79 -5.89 8.56
N VAL A 57 13.51 -5.51 9.80
CA VAL A 57 12.26 -4.79 10.14
C VAL A 57 12.20 -3.44 9.42
N GLY A 58 13.33 -2.71 9.35
CA GLY A 58 13.40 -1.42 8.67
C GLY A 58 13.23 -1.52 7.15
N ASN A 59 13.78 -2.58 6.54
CA ASN A 59 13.66 -2.86 5.12
C ASN A 59 12.22 -3.19 4.72
N VAL A 60 11.54 -4.01 5.53
CA VAL A 60 10.14 -4.40 5.31
C VAL A 60 9.17 -3.27 5.66
N ALA A 61 9.43 -2.50 6.72
CA ALA A 61 8.57 -1.41 7.21
C ALA A 61 8.70 -0.13 6.35
N SER A 62 8.47 -0.26 5.04
CA SER A 62 8.52 0.87 4.12
C SER A 62 7.16 1.57 3.98
N PRO A 63 7.15 2.84 3.53
CA PRO A 63 5.91 3.54 3.15
C PRO A 63 5.09 2.80 2.09
N VAL A 64 5.74 2.02 1.22
CA VAL A 64 5.07 1.28 0.13
C VAL A 64 4.17 0.19 0.69
N LEU A 65 4.62 -0.51 1.75
CA LEU A 65 3.80 -1.51 2.44
C LEU A 65 2.54 -0.87 3.02
N VAL A 66 2.68 0.30 3.64
CA VAL A 66 1.57 1.05 4.22
C VAL A 66 0.58 1.48 3.14
N TRP A 67 1.06 2.02 2.01
CA TRP A 67 0.21 2.40 0.88
C TRP A 67 -0.54 1.20 0.32
N LEU A 68 0.13 0.07 0.16
CA LEU A 68 -0.47 -1.17 -0.33
C LEU A 68 -1.59 -1.66 0.60
N LEU A 69 -1.38 -1.62 1.92
CA LEU A 69 -2.40 -2.01 2.90
C LEU A 69 -3.62 -1.08 2.88
N ILE A 70 -3.40 0.23 2.90
CA ILE A 70 -4.51 1.20 2.97
C ILE A 70 -5.29 1.25 1.67
N LEU A 71 -4.62 1.18 0.51
CA LEU A 71 -5.29 1.09 -0.78
C LEU A 71 -6.08 -0.22 -0.92
N ALA A 72 -5.57 -1.35 -0.42
CA ALA A 72 -6.30 -2.61 -0.40
C ALA A 72 -7.63 -2.50 0.36
N MET A 73 -7.60 -1.84 1.53
CA MET A 73 -8.81 -1.54 2.30
C MET A 73 -9.78 -0.68 1.50
N ALA A 74 -9.30 0.44 0.95
CA ALA A 74 -10.11 1.38 0.19
C ALA A 74 -10.79 0.75 -1.02
N ILE A 75 -10.04 -0.02 -1.82
CA ILE A 75 -10.55 -0.69 -3.01
C ILE A 75 -11.60 -1.74 -2.63
N SER A 76 -11.40 -2.47 -1.54
CA SER A 76 -12.35 -3.51 -1.11
C SER A 76 -13.72 -2.94 -0.77
N VAL A 77 -13.75 -1.88 0.04
CA VAL A 77 -14.99 -1.21 0.44
C VAL A 77 -15.67 -0.57 -0.78
N LEU A 78 -14.90 0.06 -1.68
CA LEU A 78 -15.43 0.66 -2.90
C LEU A 78 -16.10 -0.39 -3.82
N VAL A 79 -15.50 -1.56 -3.95
CA VAL A 79 -16.03 -2.66 -4.78
C VAL A 79 -17.26 -3.30 -4.14
N ASP A 80 -17.23 -3.56 -2.83
CA ASP A 80 -18.33 -4.21 -2.11
C ASP A 80 -19.59 -3.32 -2.09
N THR A 81 -19.42 -2.01 -1.96
CA THR A 81 -20.51 -1.02 -2.00
C THR A 81 -21.02 -0.76 -3.43
N ARG A 82 -20.26 -1.20 -4.45
CA ARG A 82 -20.50 -0.95 -5.88
C ARG A 82 -20.77 0.52 -6.21
N LEU A 83 -20.19 1.44 -5.44
CA LEU A 83 -20.37 2.88 -5.57
C LEU A 83 -20.09 3.34 -7.02
N LEU A 84 -18.99 2.86 -7.59
CA LEU A 84 -18.58 3.24 -8.95
C LEU A 84 -19.56 2.76 -10.04
N HIS A 85 -20.24 1.62 -9.82
CA HIS A 85 -21.22 1.10 -10.76
C HIS A 85 -22.51 1.94 -10.72
N ASP A 86 -22.93 2.33 -9.53
CA ASP A 86 -24.14 3.10 -9.33
C ASP A 86 -23.95 4.55 -9.80
N VAL A 87 -22.79 5.18 -9.57
CA VAL A 87 -22.46 6.50 -10.13
C VAL A 87 -22.65 6.53 -11.66
N ARG A 88 -22.25 5.46 -12.36
CA ARG A 88 -22.41 5.34 -13.83
C ARG A 88 -23.87 5.12 -14.26
N ARG A 89 -24.74 4.65 -13.38
CA ARG A 89 -26.16 4.38 -13.66
C ARG A 89 -27.11 5.38 -12.99
N LEU A 90 -26.61 6.59 -12.67
CA LEU A 90 -27.35 7.62 -11.94
C LEU A 90 -28.76 7.91 -12.49
N ALA A 91 -28.92 7.90 -13.82
CA ALA A 91 -30.20 8.19 -14.48
C ALA A 91 -31.30 7.14 -14.24
N VAL A 92 -30.95 5.91 -13.87
CA VAL A 92 -31.89 4.77 -13.74
C VAL A 92 -31.97 4.27 -12.28
N LEU A 93 -31.30 4.94 -11.36
CA LEU A 93 -31.26 4.53 -9.96
C LEU A 93 -32.57 4.81 -9.22
N PRO A 94 -32.98 3.91 -8.30
CA PRO A 94 -34.08 4.19 -7.39
C PRO A 94 -33.74 5.36 -6.44
N TYR A 95 -34.75 5.91 -5.77
CA TYR A 95 -34.62 7.13 -4.95
C TYR A 95 -33.57 7.03 -3.83
N ARG A 96 -33.48 5.87 -3.15
CA ARG A 96 -32.56 5.65 -2.01
C ARG A 96 -31.07 5.82 -2.37
N PRO A 97 -30.50 5.10 -3.36
CA PRO A 97 -29.10 5.29 -3.75
C PRO A 97 -28.83 6.66 -4.37
N ARG A 98 -29.82 7.30 -5.00
CA ARG A 98 -29.69 8.67 -5.51
C ARG A 98 -29.48 9.68 -4.38
N PHE A 99 -30.23 9.56 -3.29
CA PHE A 99 -30.06 10.38 -2.09
C PHE A 99 -28.70 10.12 -1.42
N ALA A 100 -28.30 8.85 -1.30
CA ALA A 100 -26.98 8.48 -0.80
C ALA A 100 -25.83 9.09 -1.63
N LEU A 101 -25.97 9.13 -2.96
CA LEU A 101 -24.98 9.76 -3.84
C LEU A 101 -24.88 11.27 -3.67
N GLN A 102 -25.98 11.96 -3.33
CA GLN A 102 -25.93 13.39 -3.01
C GLN A 102 -25.11 13.64 -1.75
N PHE A 103 -25.25 12.80 -0.72
CA PHE A 103 -24.43 12.86 0.49
C PHE A 103 -22.96 12.62 0.20
N VAL A 104 -22.63 11.59 -0.58
CA VAL A 104 -21.27 11.30 -1.03
C VAL A 104 -20.69 12.46 -1.84
N ALA A 105 -21.49 13.10 -2.72
CA ALA A 105 -21.06 14.26 -3.49
C ALA A 105 -20.77 15.48 -2.59
N PHE A 106 -21.61 15.71 -1.58
CA PHE A 106 -21.40 16.75 -0.57
C PHE A 106 -20.14 16.48 0.25
N GLU A 107 -19.95 15.25 0.69
CA GLU A 107 -18.77 14.82 1.42
C GLU A 107 -17.52 15.04 0.53
N LEU A 108 -17.56 14.64 -0.75
CA LEU A 108 -16.45 14.86 -1.69
C LEU A 108 -16.14 16.34 -1.89
N PHE A 109 -17.17 17.19 -1.97
CA PHE A 109 -17.00 18.63 -2.03
C PHE A 109 -16.30 19.16 -0.77
N LEU A 110 -16.70 18.70 0.41
CA LEU A 110 -16.08 19.08 1.69
C LEU A 110 -14.59 18.71 1.73
N PHE A 111 -14.21 17.54 1.20
CA PHE A 111 -12.80 17.15 1.08
C PHE A 111 -11.99 18.09 0.21
N VAL A 112 -12.51 18.41 -0.97
CA VAL A 112 -11.84 19.33 -1.89
C VAL A 112 -11.65 20.68 -1.22
N VAL A 113 -12.67 21.19 -0.51
CA VAL A 113 -12.57 22.43 0.27
C VAL A 113 -11.50 22.32 1.34
N VAL A 114 -11.46 21.23 2.13
CA VAL A 114 -10.44 21.02 3.18
C VAL A 114 -9.04 20.94 2.59
N VAL A 115 -8.84 20.23 1.47
CA VAL A 115 -7.55 20.12 0.80
C VAL A 115 -7.09 21.46 0.24
N ILE A 116 -8.01 22.23 -0.38
CA ILE A 116 -7.72 23.59 -0.88
C ILE A 116 -7.38 24.52 0.28
N MET A 117 -8.12 24.46 1.38
CA MET A 117 -7.86 25.25 2.58
C MET A 117 -6.49 24.90 3.19
N MET A 118 -6.14 23.62 3.24
CA MET A 118 -4.80 23.17 3.63
C MET A 118 -3.70 23.64 2.68
N ALA A 119 -3.99 23.78 1.38
CA ALA A 119 -3.02 24.20 0.37
C ALA A 119 -2.82 25.73 0.28
N LEU A 120 -3.84 26.54 0.59
CA LEU A 120 -3.84 28.00 0.40
C LEU A 120 -3.72 28.84 1.67
N VAL A 121 -3.82 28.26 2.87
CA VAL A 121 -3.71 29.03 4.12
C VAL A 121 -2.25 29.42 4.41
N PRO A 122 -1.90 30.73 4.45
CA PRO A 122 -0.50 31.20 4.59
C PRO A 122 0.13 30.94 5.97
N HIS A 123 -0.60 30.37 6.93
CA HIS A 123 -0.15 30.10 8.31
C HIS A 123 -0.52 28.69 8.80
N ALA A 124 -0.55 27.69 7.91
CA ALA A 124 -0.98 26.33 8.27
C ALA A 124 0.16 25.43 8.82
N PRO A 125 -0.06 24.69 9.93
CA PRO A 125 0.94 23.87 10.64
C PRO A 125 1.43 22.59 9.92
N LEU A 126 1.11 22.42 8.62
CA LEU A 126 1.49 21.25 7.81
C LEU A 126 2.39 21.59 6.61
N LEU A 127 2.72 22.87 6.41
CA LEU A 127 3.82 23.24 5.52
C LEU A 127 5.16 22.92 6.19
N SER A 128 6.09 22.38 5.40
CA SER A 128 7.52 22.48 5.74
C SER A 128 7.85 23.96 5.97
N VAL A 129 8.70 24.25 6.96
CA VAL A 129 9.19 25.58 7.37
C VAL A 129 9.75 26.40 6.18
N THR A 130 9.96 25.78 5.03
CA THR A 130 10.51 26.33 3.79
C THR A 130 9.50 26.72 2.71
N GLY A 131 8.18 26.55 2.91
CA GLY A 131 7.16 26.96 1.92
C GLY A 131 7.12 26.13 0.63
N GLN A 132 7.81 24.98 0.59
CA GLN A 132 7.81 24.06 -0.56
C GLN A 132 6.74 22.98 -0.40
N LEU A 133 5.92 22.77 -1.44
CA LEU A 133 4.91 21.70 -1.48
C LEU A 133 5.54 20.28 -1.54
N PHE A 134 6.77 20.17 -2.04
CA PHE A 134 7.56 18.93 -2.09
C PHE A 134 8.97 19.21 -1.57
N PRO A 135 9.56 18.39 -0.65
CA PRO A 135 8.99 17.26 0.09
C PRO A 135 8.38 17.74 1.43
N SER A 136 7.04 17.72 1.54
CA SER A 136 6.33 18.13 2.75
C SER A 136 5.60 16.95 3.42
N SER A 137 5.19 17.10 4.68
CA SER A 137 4.35 16.11 5.38
C SER A 137 3.06 15.81 4.60
N PHE A 138 2.56 16.80 3.84
CA PHE A 138 1.42 16.67 2.96
C PHE A 138 1.70 15.72 1.78
N SER A 139 2.82 15.86 1.07
CA SER A 139 3.13 15.00 -0.08
C SER A 139 3.34 13.53 0.32
N ARG A 140 3.87 13.27 1.52
CA ARG A 140 4.01 11.90 2.06
C ARG A 140 2.67 11.29 2.49
N SER A 141 1.70 12.12 2.85
CA SER A 141 0.41 11.68 3.41
C SER A 141 -0.73 11.68 2.40
N ILE A 142 -0.51 12.13 1.17
CA ILE A 142 -1.57 12.27 0.16
C ILE A 142 -2.22 10.92 -0.20
N ILE A 143 -1.41 9.86 -0.30
CA ILE A 143 -1.89 8.50 -0.61
C ILE A 143 -2.75 7.95 0.55
N PRO A 144 -2.27 7.90 1.81
CA PRO A 144 -3.11 7.42 2.91
C PRO A 144 -4.32 8.32 3.17
N MET A 145 -4.21 9.64 2.99
CA MET A 145 -5.32 10.59 3.15
C MET A 145 -6.44 10.32 2.14
N THR A 146 -6.11 10.22 0.84
CA THR A 146 -7.09 9.95 -0.21
C THR A 146 -7.72 8.57 -0.05
N ALA A 147 -6.94 7.56 0.34
CA ALA A 147 -7.45 6.21 0.58
C ALA A 147 -8.42 6.16 1.78
N PHE A 148 -8.10 6.84 2.89
CA PHE A 148 -9.00 6.96 4.03
C PHE A 148 -10.31 7.65 3.64
N TRP A 149 -10.20 8.68 2.81
CA TRP A 149 -11.36 9.41 2.31
C TRP A 149 -12.28 8.55 1.42
N ILE A 150 -11.70 7.74 0.54
CA ILE A 150 -12.44 6.78 -0.30
C ILE A 150 -13.19 5.75 0.57
N ILE A 151 -12.57 5.30 1.67
CA ILE A 151 -13.23 4.39 2.63
C ILE A 151 -14.44 5.10 3.24
N LEU A 152 -14.28 6.35 3.70
CA LEU A 152 -15.36 7.12 4.32
C LEU A 152 -16.57 7.26 3.37
N MET A 153 -16.34 7.71 2.14
CA MET A 153 -17.36 7.81 1.08
C MET A 153 -18.07 6.48 0.80
N SER A 154 -17.30 5.41 0.74
CA SER A 154 -17.84 4.10 0.39
C SER A 154 -18.71 3.58 1.53
N VAL A 155 -18.29 3.80 2.78
CA VAL A 155 -19.08 3.42 3.96
C VAL A 155 -20.35 4.26 4.08
N THR A 156 -20.28 5.59 3.92
CA THR A 156 -21.46 6.47 3.98
C THR A 156 -22.47 6.09 2.90
N TYR A 157 -21.99 5.82 1.67
CA TYR A 157 -22.82 5.29 0.60
C TYR A 157 -23.44 3.94 0.94
N GLY A 158 -22.63 2.99 1.43
CA GLY A 158 -23.05 1.64 1.75
C GLY A 158 -24.17 1.60 2.79
N LEU A 159 -24.05 2.43 3.83
CA LEU A 159 -25.04 2.55 4.91
C LEU A 159 -26.34 3.23 4.42
N LEU A 160 -26.23 4.37 3.72
CA LEU A 160 -27.41 5.13 3.26
C LEU A 160 -28.17 4.41 2.13
N SER A 161 -27.47 3.70 1.25
CA SER A 161 -28.11 2.90 0.19
C SER A 161 -28.67 1.57 0.69
N GLY A 162 -28.40 1.19 1.95
CA GLY A 162 -28.84 -0.07 2.55
C GLY A 162 -28.08 -1.31 2.08
N LYS A 163 -26.93 -1.12 1.42
CA LYS A 163 -26.03 -2.20 0.96
C LYS A 163 -25.18 -2.77 2.09
N MET A 164 -24.89 -1.94 3.08
CA MET A 164 -24.29 -2.33 4.36
C MET A 164 -25.31 -1.97 5.44
N LYS A 165 -25.62 -2.91 6.32
CA LYS A 165 -26.67 -2.73 7.34
C LYS A 165 -26.08 -2.57 8.74
N THR A 166 -24.94 -3.22 8.97
CA THR A 166 -24.33 -3.28 10.30
C THR A 166 -22.87 -2.86 10.22
N GLY A 167 -22.32 -2.33 11.32
CA GLY A 167 -20.86 -2.07 11.43
C GLY A 167 -20.00 -3.32 11.20
N VAL A 168 -20.56 -4.51 11.45
CA VAL A 168 -19.92 -5.80 11.12
C VAL A 168 -19.70 -5.95 9.61
N ASP A 169 -20.65 -5.53 8.77
CA ASP A 169 -20.52 -5.60 7.31
C ASP A 169 -19.39 -4.71 6.81
N VAL A 170 -19.23 -3.53 7.43
CA VAL A 170 -18.14 -2.58 7.16
C VAL A 170 -16.80 -3.21 7.51
N PHE A 171 -16.67 -3.75 8.73
CA PHE A 171 -15.44 -4.40 9.18
C PHE A 171 -15.07 -5.60 8.30
N GLN A 172 -16.05 -6.45 7.93
CA GLN A 172 -15.83 -7.57 7.02
C GLN A 172 -15.42 -7.12 5.62
N SER A 173 -15.93 -5.99 5.13
CA SER A 173 -15.55 -5.44 3.82
C SER A 173 -14.10 -4.93 3.80
N ILE A 174 -13.68 -4.25 4.87
CA ILE A 174 -12.30 -3.76 5.05
C ILE A 174 -11.33 -4.94 5.14
N THR A 175 -11.62 -5.90 6.02
CA THR A 175 -10.76 -7.09 6.24
C THR A 175 -10.68 -8.01 5.03
N ARG A 176 -11.74 -8.10 4.22
CA ARG A 176 -11.70 -8.77 2.91
C ARG A 176 -10.65 -8.17 1.97
N GLY A 177 -10.40 -6.85 2.06
CA GLY A 177 -9.34 -6.19 1.29
C GLY A 177 -7.96 -6.68 1.67
N LEU A 178 -7.68 -6.76 2.97
CA LEU A 178 -6.42 -7.30 3.50
C LEU A 178 -6.23 -8.75 3.11
N SER A 179 -7.27 -9.59 3.27
CA SER A 179 -7.18 -11.00 2.92
C SER A 179 -6.87 -11.24 1.44
N ARG A 180 -7.43 -10.42 0.53
CA ARG A 180 -7.12 -10.50 -0.91
C ARG A 180 -5.69 -10.10 -1.23
N VAL A 181 -5.09 -9.21 -0.45
CA VAL A 181 -3.75 -8.67 -0.68
C VAL A 181 -2.67 -9.40 0.11
N ALA A 182 -3.03 -10.25 1.08
CA ALA A 182 -2.13 -11.13 1.83
C ALA A 182 -1.06 -11.86 0.98
N PRO A 183 -1.37 -12.53 -0.15
CA PRO A 183 -0.34 -13.18 -0.95
C PRO A 183 0.64 -12.20 -1.60
N LEU A 184 0.19 -10.98 -1.89
CA LEU A 184 1.02 -9.89 -2.43
C LEU A 184 1.97 -9.32 -1.37
N ILE A 185 1.51 -9.22 -0.12
CA ILE A 185 2.34 -8.79 1.02
C ILE A 185 3.51 -9.77 1.21
N LEU A 186 3.24 -11.07 1.11
CA LEU A 186 4.28 -12.08 1.24
C LEU A 186 5.35 -11.94 0.15
N VAL A 187 4.95 -11.78 -1.11
CA VAL A 187 5.89 -11.51 -2.22
C VAL A 187 6.68 -10.23 -1.97
N TYR A 188 6.02 -9.16 -1.50
CA TYR A 188 6.65 -7.89 -1.19
C TYR A 188 7.73 -8.02 -0.12
N ILE A 189 7.47 -8.74 0.98
CA ILE A 189 8.45 -8.94 2.06
C ILE A 189 9.72 -9.59 1.52
N VAL A 190 9.59 -10.68 0.76
CA VAL A 190 10.75 -11.38 0.20
C VAL A 190 11.48 -10.53 -0.83
N ALA A 191 10.74 -9.81 -1.68
CA ALA A 191 11.32 -8.94 -2.70
C ALA A 191 12.06 -7.73 -2.08
N ALA A 192 11.51 -7.13 -1.02
CA ALA A 192 12.13 -6.02 -0.31
C ALA A 192 13.45 -6.45 0.33
N GLU A 193 13.47 -7.60 1.00
CA GLU A 193 14.71 -8.15 1.58
C GLU A 193 15.75 -8.48 0.53
N LEU A 194 15.35 -9.07 -0.60
CA LEU A 194 16.26 -9.35 -1.72
C LEU A 194 16.84 -8.06 -2.30
N PHE A 195 16.01 -7.04 -2.47
CA PHE A 195 16.44 -5.74 -2.98
C PHE A 195 17.43 -5.04 -2.04
N CYS A 196 17.13 -5.00 -0.75
CA CYS A 196 18.06 -4.45 0.25
C CYS A 196 19.35 -5.27 0.34
N SER A 197 19.26 -6.59 0.25
CA SER A 197 20.42 -7.49 0.25
C SER A 197 21.33 -7.25 -0.96
N LEU A 198 20.74 -7.02 -2.13
CA LEU A 198 21.49 -6.62 -3.33
C LEU A 198 22.23 -5.29 -3.12
N ILE A 199 21.54 -4.28 -2.58
CA ILE A 199 22.15 -2.97 -2.27
C ILE A 199 23.33 -3.12 -1.32
N TYR A 200 23.17 -3.91 -0.26
CA TYR A 200 24.25 -4.16 0.70
C TYR A 200 25.46 -4.84 0.06
N VAL A 201 25.23 -5.87 -0.76
CA VAL A 201 26.32 -6.61 -1.44
C VAL A 201 27.10 -5.72 -2.40
N PHE A 202 26.42 -4.86 -3.16
CA PHE A 202 27.06 -3.98 -4.16
C PHE A 202 27.52 -2.62 -3.61
N GLY A 203 27.27 -2.32 -2.33
CA GLY A 203 27.79 -1.13 -1.67
C GLY A 203 27.31 0.21 -2.26
N THR A 204 26.15 0.24 -2.92
CA THR A 204 25.55 1.46 -3.48
C THR A 204 24.71 2.23 -2.48
#